data_AF-A0A401U6V7-F1
#
_entry.id   AF-A0A401U6V7-F1
#
_cell.length_a   1.000
_cell.length_b   1.000
_cell.length_c   1.000
_cell.angle_alpha   90.00
_cell.angle_beta   90.00
_cell.angle_gamma   90.00
#
_symmetry.space_group_name_H-M   'P 1'
#
loop_
_entity.id
_entity.type
_entity.pdbx_description
1 polymer ?
#
loop_
_entity_poly.entity_id
_entity_poly.type
_entity_poly.pdbx_seq_one_letter_code
_entity_poly.pdbx_strand_id
1 'polypeptide(L)'
;MKQFRKSYYNNEWYEYSNMIKRRDNYKCLKCGRGEPNVILQTHHKMYKPRLKPWEYPASDCLTLCKGCHSKEHGLVEPDSGWTLVSIDDLGGLDGICERKGCGTEIRYEHITYHPNWGYKSVGSTCVEHLTREDQFLSQEVLKVFKNISGFINTSVWENGVTKNGKHFTYTTYSHHQIRIYGKGTYFSYQIALKRKGERWFDYGEFIQAKNKTLDQVKELGFIVLKGLITNDETEKELLRNIYSRIR
;
A
#
# COMPACT_ATOMS: atom_id res chain seq x y z
N MET A 1 -4.36 22.95 1.80
CA MET A 1 -4.22 22.47 3.20
C MET A 1 -4.52 23.52 4.29
N LYS A 2 -4.46 24.85 4.05
CA LYS A 2 -4.69 25.87 5.11
C LYS A 2 -6.16 26.01 5.60
N GLN A 3 -7.17 25.60 4.82
CA GLN A 3 -8.58 25.87 5.12
C GLN A 3 -9.23 24.86 6.10
N PHE A 4 -8.67 23.65 6.26
CA PHE A 4 -9.21 22.59 7.13
C PHE A 4 -8.89 22.79 8.63
N ARG A 5 -7.91 23.62 8.99
CA ARG A 5 -7.51 23.78 10.40
C ARG A 5 -8.58 24.47 11.26
N LYS A 6 -9.49 25.27 10.68
CA LYS A 6 -10.55 25.98 11.43
C LYS A 6 -11.77 25.12 11.75
N SER A 7 -12.02 24.01 11.05
CA SER A 7 -13.23 23.19 11.26
C SER A 7 -13.16 22.30 12.50
N TYR A 8 -11.97 22.06 13.06
CA TYR A 8 -11.80 21.19 14.24
C TYR A 8 -11.92 21.94 15.58
N TYR A 9 -12.06 23.27 15.55
CA TYR A 9 -12.21 24.11 16.73
C TYR A 9 -13.66 24.59 16.83
N ASN A 10 -14.59 23.65 16.89
CA ASN A 10 -16.00 23.93 17.13
C ASN A 10 -16.62 22.85 18.04
N ASN A 11 -17.79 23.17 18.57
CA ASN A 11 -18.44 22.31 19.57
C ASN A 11 -18.92 21.00 18.94
N GLU A 12 -19.34 21.03 17.68
CA GLU A 12 -19.84 19.86 16.96
C GLU A 12 -18.75 18.79 16.79
N TRP A 13 -17.52 19.20 16.43
CA TRP A 13 -16.40 18.26 16.37
C TRP A 13 -16.01 17.75 17.76
N TYR A 14 -16.03 18.62 18.78
CA TYR A 14 -15.70 18.22 20.14
C TYR A 14 -16.67 17.14 20.66
N GLU A 15 -17.97 17.37 20.54
CA GLU A 15 -19.02 16.42 20.94
C GLU A 15 -18.94 15.12 20.14
N TYR A 16 -18.83 15.21 18.81
CA TYR A 16 -18.69 14.03 17.96
C TYR A 16 -17.45 13.21 18.30
N SER A 17 -16.29 13.87 18.43
CA SER A 17 -15.03 13.20 18.77
C SER A 17 -15.10 12.53 20.14
N ASN A 18 -15.73 13.18 21.13
CA ASN A 18 -15.95 12.59 22.44
C ASN A 18 -16.93 11.41 22.41
N MET A 19 -17.96 11.46 21.58
CA MET A 19 -18.89 10.33 21.37
C MET A 19 -18.14 9.11 20.82
N ILE A 20 -17.29 9.28 19.80
CA ILE A 20 -16.47 8.18 19.25
C ILE A 20 -15.51 7.64 20.31
N LYS A 21 -14.80 8.52 21.02
CA LYS A 21 -13.89 8.11 22.11
C LYS A 21 -14.61 7.34 23.20
N ARG A 22 -15.81 7.78 23.60
CA ARG A 22 -16.63 7.11 24.61
C ARG A 22 -17.06 5.73 24.14
N ARG A 23 -17.53 5.59 22.90
CA ARG A 23 -17.85 4.30 22.28
C ARG A 23 -16.69 3.32 22.35
N ASP A 24 -15.47 3.83 22.13
CA ASP A 24 -14.24 3.03 22.14
C ASP A 24 -13.59 2.93 23.54
N ASN A 25 -14.37 3.18 24.60
CA ASN A 25 -13.94 3.14 26.00
C ASN A 25 -12.70 3.99 26.32
N TYR A 26 -12.54 5.12 25.62
CA TYR A 26 -11.38 6.01 25.73
C TYR A 26 -10.05 5.26 25.57
N LYS A 27 -10.00 4.29 24.65
CA LYS A 27 -8.79 3.54 24.32
C LYS A 27 -8.52 3.58 22.82
N CYS A 28 -7.24 3.58 22.48
CA CYS A 28 -6.80 3.39 21.10
C CYS A 28 -7.15 1.98 20.65
N LEU A 29 -7.95 1.84 19.59
CA LEU A 29 -8.38 0.54 19.08
C LEU A 29 -7.25 -0.29 18.46
N LYS A 30 -6.08 0.31 18.16
CA LYS A 30 -4.91 -0.42 17.64
C LYS A 30 -3.94 -0.89 18.72
N CYS A 31 -3.67 -0.09 19.74
CA CYS A 31 -2.65 -0.42 20.76
C CYS A 31 -3.19 -0.54 22.19
N GLY A 32 -4.50 -0.36 22.39
CA GLY A 32 -5.16 -0.47 23.69
C GLY A 32 -4.87 0.65 24.70
N ARG A 33 -3.90 1.54 24.43
CA ARG A 33 -3.53 2.65 25.33
C ARG A 33 -4.63 3.72 25.39
N GLY A 34 -4.87 4.23 26.59
CA GLY A 34 -5.78 5.35 26.87
C GLY A 34 -5.08 6.50 27.61
N GLU A 35 -5.82 7.56 27.88
CA GLU A 35 -5.35 8.67 28.73
C GLU A 35 -4.99 8.18 30.15
N PRO A 36 -4.02 8.82 30.84
CA PRO A 36 -3.25 10.01 30.44
C PRO A 36 -2.03 9.70 29.54
N ASN A 37 -1.73 8.42 29.29
CA ASN A 37 -0.48 7.99 28.67
C ASN A 37 -0.35 8.38 27.19
N VAL A 38 -1.48 8.65 26.52
CA VAL A 38 -1.53 9.00 25.11
C VAL A 38 -2.63 10.00 24.82
N ILE A 39 -2.41 10.87 23.83
CA ILE A 39 -3.45 11.75 23.31
C ILE A 39 -4.30 10.97 22.31
N LEU A 40 -5.61 10.88 22.55
CA LEU A 40 -6.56 10.20 21.68
C LEU A 40 -7.17 11.14 20.65
N GLN A 41 -7.30 10.66 19.42
CA GLN A 41 -7.83 11.36 18.26
C GLN A 41 -8.84 10.47 17.53
N THR A 42 -9.86 11.10 16.95
CA THR A 42 -10.80 10.43 16.07
C THR A 42 -10.19 10.34 14.68
N HIS A 43 -10.01 9.12 14.18
CA HIS A 43 -9.53 8.81 12.84
C HIS A 43 -10.71 8.49 11.94
N HIS A 44 -10.83 9.18 10.81
CA HIS A 44 -11.75 8.81 9.72
C HIS A 44 -11.10 7.72 8.87
N LYS A 45 -11.72 6.54 8.77
CA LYS A 45 -11.22 5.41 7.95
C LYS A 45 -11.06 5.80 6.48
N MET A 46 -11.93 6.69 6.01
CA MET A 46 -11.93 7.20 4.64
C MET A 46 -12.43 8.65 4.65
N TYR A 47 -11.81 9.52 3.86
CA TYR A 47 -12.35 10.86 3.61
C TYR A 47 -13.39 10.81 2.47
N LYS A 48 -14.59 11.30 2.74
CA LYS A 48 -15.68 11.47 1.77
C LYS A 48 -15.84 12.95 1.43
N PRO A 49 -15.95 13.32 0.15
CA PRO A 49 -16.13 14.72 -0.24
C PRO A 49 -17.47 15.26 0.28
N ARG A 50 -17.50 16.57 0.59
CA ARG A 50 -18.67 17.34 1.05
C ARG A 50 -19.25 16.97 2.43
N LEU A 51 -18.59 16.10 3.19
CA LEU A 51 -18.93 15.89 4.60
C LEU A 51 -18.00 16.71 5.50
N LYS A 52 -18.56 17.38 6.50
CA LYS A 52 -17.81 17.95 7.62
C LYS A 52 -17.29 16.83 8.53
N PRO A 53 -16.24 17.08 9.32
CA PRO A 53 -15.62 16.05 10.17
C PRO A 53 -16.58 15.29 11.12
N TRP A 54 -17.63 15.96 11.61
CA TRP A 54 -18.66 15.38 12.51
C TRP A 54 -19.89 14.82 11.79
N GLU A 55 -19.99 14.96 10.47
CA GLU A 55 -21.11 14.43 9.66
C GLU A 55 -20.86 12.99 9.19
N TYR A 56 -19.74 12.38 9.59
CA TYR A 56 -19.43 10.99 9.27
C TYR A 56 -20.28 10.03 10.11
N PRO A 57 -20.66 8.87 9.58
CA PRO A 57 -21.19 7.79 10.40
C PRO A 57 -20.13 7.35 11.42
N ALA A 58 -20.54 7.09 12.67
CA ALA A 58 -19.62 6.63 13.70
C ALA A 58 -18.87 5.34 13.28
N SER A 59 -19.51 4.44 12.52
CA SER A 59 -18.90 3.22 11.97
C SER A 59 -17.67 3.49 11.09
N ASP A 60 -17.57 4.69 10.51
CA ASP A 60 -16.46 5.11 9.65
C ASP A 60 -15.36 5.83 10.43
N CYS A 61 -15.50 5.90 11.76
CA CYS A 61 -14.55 6.54 12.66
C CYS A 61 -14.01 5.55 13.70
N LEU A 62 -12.75 5.76 14.09
CA LEU A 62 -12.05 4.98 15.09
C LEU A 62 -11.35 5.90 16.09
N THR A 63 -11.25 5.49 17.34
CA THR A 63 -10.38 6.15 18.32
C THR A 63 -8.97 5.59 18.19
N LEU A 64 -8.00 6.45 17.83
CA LEU A 64 -6.59 6.10 17.76
C LEU A 64 -5.77 7.07 18.62
N CYS A 65 -4.68 6.59 19.22
CA CYS A 65 -3.70 7.50 19.80
C CYS A 65 -2.95 8.27 18.70
N LYS A 66 -2.41 9.45 19.01
CA LYS A 66 -1.64 10.28 18.06
C LYS A 66 -0.60 9.48 17.26
N GLY A 67 0.12 8.57 17.91
CA GLY A 67 1.12 7.72 17.26
C GLY A 67 0.51 6.77 16.21
N CYS A 68 -0.49 5.96 16.59
CA CYS A 68 -1.19 5.08 15.66
C CYS A 68 -1.91 5.89 14.56
N HIS A 69 -2.47 7.04 14.90
CA HIS A 69 -3.13 7.91 13.94
C HIS A 69 -2.17 8.42 12.86
N SER A 70 -0.97 8.85 13.24
CA SER A 70 0.07 9.24 12.28
C SER A 70 0.56 8.07 11.42
N LYS A 71 0.64 6.85 11.98
CA LYS A 71 0.97 5.63 11.22
C LYS A 71 -0.08 5.33 10.14
N GLU A 72 -1.38 5.47 10.41
CA GLU A 72 -2.42 5.26 9.39
C GLU A 72 -2.32 6.24 8.22
N HIS A 73 -1.85 7.46 8.46
CA HIS A 73 -1.66 8.45 7.40
C HIS A 73 -0.29 8.34 6.70
N GLY A 74 0.52 7.33 7.02
CA GLY A 74 1.86 7.16 6.45
C GLY A 74 2.82 8.31 6.78
N LEU A 75 2.59 9.03 7.89
CA LEU A 75 3.42 10.16 8.31
C LEU A 75 4.58 9.73 9.21
N VAL A 76 4.56 8.48 9.67
CA VAL A 76 5.59 7.90 10.54
C VAL A 76 6.01 6.58 9.93
N GLU A 77 7.31 6.41 9.78
CA GLU A 77 7.92 5.17 9.34
C GLU A 77 7.41 3.99 10.18
N PRO A 78 6.93 2.91 9.55
CA PRO A 78 6.49 1.70 10.24
C PRO A 78 7.67 1.01 10.95
N ASP A 79 7.43 0.45 12.14
CA ASP A 79 8.44 -0.33 12.88
C ASP A 79 8.40 -1.83 12.51
N SER A 80 7.47 -2.25 11.64
CA SER A 80 7.19 -3.65 11.29
C SER A 80 6.52 -3.74 9.92
N GLY A 81 6.44 -4.94 9.32
CA GLY A 81 5.80 -5.16 8.01
C GLY A 81 6.72 -4.84 6.83
N TRP A 82 8.02 -4.74 7.08
CA TRP A 82 9.06 -4.58 6.08
C TRP A 82 9.45 -5.94 5.54
N THR A 83 9.67 -6.05 4.24
CA THR A 83 10.12 -7.29 3.59
C THR A 83 11.54 -7.08 3.09
N LEU A 84 12.49 -7.94 3.44
CA LEU A 84 13.79 -7.96 2.77
C LEU A 84 13.56 -8.23 1.28
N VAL A 85 14.32 -7.61 0.37
CA VAL A 85 14.17 -7.64 -1.11
C VAL A 85 15.45 -8.12 -1.79
N SER A 86 16.62 -7.68 -1.34
CA SER A 86 17.91 -8.18 -1.81
C SER A 86 18.99 -7.90 -0.78
N ILE A 87 20.11 -8.57 -0.96
CA ILE A 87 21.36 -8.25 -0.26
C ILE A 87 22.40 -8.07 -1.36
N ASP A 88 23.00 -6.90 -1.41
CA ASP A 88 23.97 -6.49 -2.41
C ASP A 88 25.30 -6.17 -1.69
N ASP A 89 26.43 -6.68 -2.21
CA ASP A 89 27.77 -6.35 -1.69
C ASP A 89 28.33 -5.18 -2.51
N LEU A 90 28.54 -4.04 -1.85
CA LEU A 90 29.07 -2.83 -2.48
C LEU A 90 30.58 -2.88 -2.71
N GLY A 91 31.27 -3.90 -2.18
CA GLY A 91 32.72 -4.05 -2.28
C GLY A 91 33.52 -3.22 -1.27
N GLY A 92 32.92 -2.17 -0.70
CA GLY A 92 33.45 -1.31 0.35
C GLY A 92 32.34 -0.75 1.26
N LEU A 93 32.67 0.10 2.24
CA LEU A 93 31.70 0.76 3.13
C LEU A 93 31.02 1.95 2.45
N ASP A 94 30.50 1.74 1.25
CA ASP A 94 30.02 2.81 0.36
C ASP A 94 28.52 3.10 0.50
N GLY A 95 27.77 2.23 1.21
CA GLY A 95 26.35 2.39 1.46
C GLY A 95 26.08 3.09 2.79
N ILE A 96 24.86 3.60 2.99
CA ILE A 96 24.42 4.21 4.26
C ILE A 96 23.12 3.56 4.71
N CYS A 97 23.09 3.07 5.94
CA CYS A 97 21.90 2.47 6.52
C CYS A 97 20.80 3.53 6.74
N GLU A 98 19.71 3.41 5.99
CA GLU A 98 18.58 4.34 6.02
C GLU A 98 17.60 4.06 7.16
N ARG A 99 17.83 3.04 8.00
CA ARG A 99 16.98 2.78 9.16
C ARG A 99 16.98 4.02 10.05
N LYS A 100 15.79 4.44 10.46
CA LYS A 100 15.62 5.61 11.31
C LYS A 100 16.51 5.54 12.55
N GLY A 101 17.44 6.51 12.67
CA GLY A 101 18.36 6.62 13.80
C GLY A 101 19.61 5.75 13.72
N CYS A 102 19.89 5.08 12.59
CA CYS A 102 21.13 4.33 12.38
C CYS A 102 22.17 5.16 11.61
N GLY A 103 22.03 5.31 10.29
CA GLY A 103 22.95 6.11 9.48
C GLY A 103 24.37 5.56 9.35
N THR A 104 24.63 4.33 9.80
CA THR A 104 25.95 3.69 9.74
C THR A 104 26.32 3.39 8.29
N GLU A 105 27.59 3.56 7.94
CA GLU A 105 28.14 3.12 6.65
C GLU A 105 28.10 1.59 6.56
N ILE A 106 27.69 1.05 5.42
CA ILE A 106 27.45 -0.37 5.22
C ILE A 106 28.09 -0.85 3.93
N ARG A 107 28.65 -2.06 3.99
CA ARG A 107 29.14 -2.79 2.82
C ARG A 107 28.08 -3.67 2.19
N TYR A 108 27.31 -4.35 3.03
CA TYR A 108 26.21 -5.19 2.60
C TYR A 108 24.92 -4.41 2.70
N GLU A 109 24.46 -3.96 1.55
CA GLU A 109 23.20 -3.25 1.40
C GLU A 109 22.06 -4.26 1.39
N HIS A 110 21.23 -4.23 2.43
CA HIS A 110 20.03 -5.04 2.49
C HIS A 110 18.84 -4.18 2.10
N ILE A 111 18.36 -4.36 0.88
CA ILE A 111 17.20 -3.64 0.37
C ILE A 111 15.95 -4.22 1.02
N THR A 112 15.15 -3.38 1.66
CA THR A 112 13.88 -3.73 2.30
C THR A 112 12.74 -2.93 1.68
N TYR A 113 11.49 -3.42 1.73
CA TYR A 113 10.31 -2.76 1.17
C TYR A 113 9.13 -2.80 2.15
N HIS A 114 8.39 -1.70 2.26
CA HIS A 114 7.11 -1.63 2.98
C HIS A 114 6.02 -1.02 2.07
N PRO A 115 4.82 -1.60 1.93
CA PRO A 115 3.79 -1.13 0.99
C PRO A 115 3.38 0.35 1.12
N ASN A 116 3.38 0.87 2.35
CA ASN A 116 3.03 2.26 2.65
C ASN A 116 4.24 3.20 2.77
N TRP A 117 5.48 2.72 2.56
CA TRP A 117 6.69 3.54 2.72
C TRP A 117 7.64 3.47 1.53
N GLY A 118 7.71 2.35 0.83
CA GLY A 118 8.63 2.11 -0.28
C GLY A 118 9.88 1.34 0.16
N TYR A 119 10.95 1.51 -0.61
CA TYR A 119 12.22 0.80 -0.42
C TYR A 119 13.12 1.51 0.60
N LYS A 120 13.99 0.74 1.27
CA LYS A 120 15.08 1.22 2.09
C LYS A 120 16.30 0.32 2.04
N SER A 121 17.48 0.91 1.96
CA SER A 121 18.77 0.27 2.21
C SER A 121 19.08 0.24 3.70
N VAL A 122 19.33 -0.93 4.26
CA VAL A 122 19.72 -1.08 5.67
C VAL A 122 20.89 -2.04 5.84
N GLY A 123 21.64 -1.89 6.94
CA GLY A 123 22.70 -2.82 7.31
C GLY A 123 22.18 -4.13 7.89
N SER A 124 23.04 -5.16 7.92
CA SER A 124 22.70 -6.50 8.44
C SER A 124 22.10 -6.47 9.85
N THR A 125 22.71 -5.73 10.78
CA THR A 125 22.21 -5.57 12.16
C THR A 125 20.83 -4.91 12.21
N CYS A 126 20.52 -4.04 11.25
CA CYS A 126 19.23 -3.36 11.17
C CYS A 126 18.13 -4.25 10.56
N VAL A 127 18.51 -5.19 9.68
CA VAL A 127 17.61 -6.23 9.14
C VAL A 127 17.25 -7.28 10.18
N GLU A 128 18.15 -7.62 11.09
CA GLU A 128 17.89 -8.61 12.14
C GLU A 128 16.73 -8.21 13.07
N HIS A 129 16.41 -6.91 13.14
CA HIS A 129 15.25 -6.40 13.87
C HIS A 129 13.92 -6.53 13.14
N LEU A 130 13.91 -6.98 11.89
CA LEU A 130 12.68 -7.36 11.19
C LEU A 130 12.01 -8.54 11.92
N THR A 131 10.68 -8.58 11.96
CA THR A 131 9.97 -9.67 12.64
C THR A 131 10.27 -11.02 11.95
N ARG A 132 10.09 -12.16 12.65
CA ARG A 132 10.29 -13.48 12.03
C ARG A 132 9.39 -13.72 10.82
N GLU A 133 8.19 -13.15 10.81
CA GLU A 133 7.26 -13.18 9.67
C GLU A 133 7.78 -12.34 8.48
N ASP A 134 8.47 -11.24 8.77
CA ASP A 134 9.13 -10.37 7.78
C ASP A 134 10.37 -11.04 7.15
N GLN A 135 11.10 -11.87 7.92
CA GLN A 135 12.27 -12.63 7.49
C GLN A 135 11.90 -13.90 6.70
N PHE A 136 10.74 -14.51 6.97
CA PHE A 136 10.29 -15.76 6.35
C PHE A 136 9.82 -15.61 4.88
N LEU A 137 9.62 -14.36 4.40
CA LEU A 137 9.31 -14.02 3.00
C LEU A 137 10.52 -14.18 2.05
N SER A 138 11.29 -15.24 2.27
CA SER A 138 12.58 -15.57 1.68
C SER A 138 12.51 -15.83 0.17
N GLN A 139 13.42 -15.21 -0.58
CA GLN A 139 13.78 -15.40 -2.01
C GLN A 139 12.69 -15.37 -3.08
N GLU A 140 11.60 -16.12 -2.93
CA GLU A 140 10.51 -16.22 -3.90
C GLU A 140 9.73 -14.91 -3.97
N VAL A 141 9.49 -14.28 -2.83
CA VAL A 141 8.86 -12.95 -2.74
C VAL A 141 9.73 -11.89 -3.39
N LEU A 142 11.05 -11.97 -3.21
CA LEU A 142 12.03 -11.08 -3.85
C LEU A 142 11.98 -11.21 -5.35
N LYS A 143 11.97 -12.45 -5.86
CA LYS A 143 11.85 -12.75 -7.28
C LYS A 143 10.56 -12.15 -7.83
N VAL A 144 9.46 -12.29 -7.10
CA VAL A 144 8.16 -11.69 -7.46
C VAL A 144 8.23 -10.16 -7.48
N PHE A 145 8.76 -9.50 -6.45
CA PHE A 145 8.88 -8.03 -6.42
C PHE A 145 9.86 -7.48 -7.46
N LYS A 146 11.00 -8.15 -7.71
CA LYS A 146 11.91 -7.81 -8.81
C LYS A 146 11.21 -7.94 -10.16
N ASN A 147 10.43 -8.99 -10.36
CA ASN A 147 9.62 -9.16 -11.58
C ASN A 147 8.56 -8.07 -11.71
N ILE A 148 7.89 -7.68 -10.62
CA ILE A 148 6.91 -6.59 -10.61
C ILE A 148 7.60 -5.27 -10.96
N SER A 149 8.64 -4.88 -10.23
CA SER A 149 9.38 -3.62 -10.46
C SER A 149 9.98 -3.58 -11.86
N GLY A 150 10.62 -4.66 -12.30
CA GLY A 150 11.13 -4.83 -13.65
C GLY A 150 10.04 -4.66 -14.70
N PHE A 151 8.88 -5.29 -14.52
CA PHE A 151 7.73 -5.11 -15.40
C PHE A 151 7.25 -3.66 -15.42
N ILE A 152 7.05 -3.01 -14.27
CA ILE A 152 6.56 -1.63 -14.20
C ILE A 152 7.50 -0.66 -14.92
N ASN A 153 8.81 -0.81 -14.73
CA ASN A 153 9.82 0.09 -15.28
C ASN A 153 10.08 -0.14 -16.77
N THR A 154 9.94 -1.39 -17.25
CA THR A 154 10.20 -1.73 -18.67
C THR A 154 8.95 -1.69 -19.54
N SER A 155 7.76 -1.77 -18.95
CA SER A 155 6.51 -1.79 -19.71
C SER A 155 6.16 -0.43 -20.25
N VAL A 156 5.81 -0.39 -21.53
CA VAL A 156 5.17 0.77 -22.13
C VAL A 156 3.70 0.78 -21.75
N TRP A 157 3.25 1.89 -21.15
CA TRP A 157 1.86 2.11 -20.79
C TRP A 157 1.22 3.06 -21.79
N GLU A 158 0.23 2.57 -22.51
CA GLU A 158 -0.48 3.28 -23.57
C GLU A 158 -1.85 3.75 -23.09
N ASN A 159 -2.43 4.71 -23.81
CA ASN A 159 -3.79 5.17 -23.57
C ASN A 159 -4.73 4.58 -24.62
N GLY A 160 -5.86 4.03 -24.16
CA GLY A 160 -6.92 3.49 -25.00
C GLY A 160 -8.25 4.16 -24.72
N VAL A 161 -9.19 3.99 -25.64
CA VAL A 161 -10.58 4.44 -25.51
C VAL A 161 -11.50 3.26 -25.78
N THR A 162 -12.44 3.00 -24.87
CA THR A 162 -13.46 1.96 -25.07
C THR A 162 -14.48 2.37 -26.13
N LYS A 163 -15.26 1.42 -26.65
CA LYS A 163 -16.37 1.70 -27.59
C LYS A 163 -17.36 2.75 -27.06
N ASN A 164 -17.49 2.85 -25.74
CA ASN A 164 -18.39 3.79 -25.07
C ASN A 164 -17.68 5.10 -24.67
N GLY A 165 -16.52 5.41 -25.25
CA GLY A 165 -15.78 6.66 -25.04
C GLY A 165 -15.00 6.76 -23.72
N LYS A 166 -14.95 5.72 -22.89
CA LYS A 166 -14.18 5.75 -21.63
C LYS A 166 -12.68 5.58 -21.91
N HIS A 167 -11.88 6.52 -21.42
CA HIS A 167 -10.42 6.46 -21.45
C HIS A 167 -9.87 5.48 -20.40
N PHE A 168 -8.80 4.79 -20.76
CA PHE A 168 -8.06 3.91 -19.87
C PHE A 168 -6.58 3.89 -20.25
N THR A 169 -5.72 3.61 -19.27
CA THR A 169 -4.30 3.35 -19.49
C THR A 169 -4.10 1.84 -19.45
N TYR A 170 -3.30 1.27 -20.34
CA TYR A 170 -3.10 -0.17 -20.37
C TYR A 170 -1.68 -0.54 -20.76
N THR A 171 -1.33 -1.77 -20.46
CA THR A 171 -0.12 -2.42 -20.98
C THR A 171 -0.42 -3.88 -21.30
N THR A 172 0.48 -4.52 -22.03
CA THR A 172 0.37 -5.92 -22.45
C THR A 172 1.51 -6.73 -21.86
N TYR A 173 1.21 -7.85 -21.22
CA TYR A 173 2.19 -8.82 -20.73
C TYR A 173 1.84 -10.21 -21.25
N SER A 174 2.78 -10.84 -21.98
CA SER A 174 2.59 -12.16 -22.59
C SER A 174 1.18 -12.29 -23.16
N HIS A 175 0.82 -11.44 -24.14
CA HIS A 175 -0.49 -11.37 -24.80
C HIS A 175 -1.75 -11.02 -23.97
N HIS A 176 -1.68 -10.99 -22.63
CA HIS A 176 -2.76 -10.50 -21.76
C HIS A 176 -2.65 -8.99 -21.54
N GLN A 177 -3.74 -8.32 -21.15
CA GLN A 177 -3.74 -6.89 -20.88
C GLN A 177 -4.16 -6.55 -19.46
N ILE A 178 -3.49 -5.56 -18.89
CA ILE A 178 -3.90 -4.88 -17.67
C ILE A 178 -4.47 -3.54 -18.10
N ARG A 179 -5.74 -3.27 -17.79
CA ARG A 179 -6.41 -2.00 -18.13
C ARG A 179 -6.77 -1.25 -16.86
N ILE A 180 -6.34 -0.01 -16.75
CA ILE A 180 -6.53 0.88 -15.61
C ILE A 180 -7.39 2.06 -16.03
N TYR A 181 -8.44 2.31 -15.26
CA TYR A 181 -9.44 3.35 -15.47
C TYR A 181 -9.42 4.30 -14.28
N GLY A 182 -9.72 5.58 -14.52
CA GLY A 182 -9.81 6.58 -13.47
C GLY A 182 -8.60 7.52 -13.41
N LYS A 183 -8.62 8.44 -12.44
CA LYS A 183 -7.65 9.54 -12.31
C LYS A 183 -7.45 9.89 -10.84
N GLY A 184 -6.30 10.49 -10.52
CA GLY A 184 -6.02 11.00 -9.17
C GLY A 184 -5.81 9.87 -8.16
N THR A 185 -6.75 9.68 -7.24
CA THR A 185 -6.73 8.62 -6.21
C THR A 185 -7.88 7.62 -6.37
N TYR A 186 -8.65 7.73 -7.45
CA TYR A 186 -9.81 6.89 -7.72
C TYR A 186 -9.55 6.09 -9.00
N PHE A 187 -9.00 4.90 -8.82
CA PHE A 187 -8.75 3.97 -9.91
C PHE A 187 -9.60 2.72 -9.80
N SER A 188 -9.82 2.10 -10.95
CA SER A 188 -10.26 0.71 -11.06
C SER A 188 -9.47 0.04 -12.17
N TYR A 189 -9.15 -1.23 -12.03
CA TYR A 189 -8.46 -1.97 -13.07
C TYR A 189 -9.18 -3.26 -13.42
N GLN A 190 -8.91 -3.77 -14.61
CA GLN A 190 -9.50 -4.97 -15.17
C GLN A 190 -8.40 -5.76 -15.88
N ILE A 191 -8.41 -7.08 -15.69
CA ILE A 191 -7.50 -7.99 -16.40
C ILE A 191 -8.25 -8.55 -17.61
N ALA A 192 -7.64 -8.45 -18.78
CA ALA A 192 -8.16 -9.02 -20.01
C ALA A 192 -7.24 -10.15 -20.46
N LEU A 193 -7.69 -11.39 -20.32
CA LEU A 193 -6.92 -12.56 -20.70
C LEU A 193 -7.11 -12.86 -22.19
N LYS A 194 -6.05 -13.30 -22.88
CA LYS A 194 -6.12 -13.67 -24.29
C LYS A 194 -5.71 -15.12 -24.44
N ARG A 195 -6.59 -15.95 -25.00
CA ARG A 195 -6.25 -17.33 -25.35
C ARG A 195 -5.52 -17.34 -26.69
N LYS A 196 -4.48 -18.16 -26.80
CA LYS A 196 -3.68 -18.25 -28.03
C LYS A 196 -4.55 -18.80 -29.17
N GLY A 197 -4.64 -18.04 -30.26
CA GLY A 197 -5.48 -18.38 -31.43
C GLY A 197 -6.84 -17.65 -31.45
N GLU A 198 -7.27 -17.02 -30.36
CA GLU A 198 -8.51 -16.28 -30.31
C GLU A 198 -8.32 -14.80 -30.69
N ARG A 199 -9.34 -14.22 -31.34
CA ARG A 199 -9.33 -12.80 -31.76
C ARG A 199 -9.81 -11.85 -30.66
N TRP A 200 -10.50 -12.37 -29.65
CA TRP A 200 -11.08 -11.59 -28.55
C TRP A 200 -10.32 -11.79 -27.24
N PHE A 201 -10.65 -10.96 -26.25
CA PHE A 201 -10.15 -11.08 -24.88
C PHE A 201 -11.29 -11.55 -23.97
N ASP A 202 -10.96 -12.38 -23.00
CA ASP A 202 -11.79 -12.70 -21.84
C ASP A 202 -11.59 -11.61 -20.78
N TYR A 203 -12.60 -10.76 -20.61
CA TYR A 203 -12.55 -9.64 -19.69
C TYR A 203 -12.98 -10.06 -18.27
N GLY A 204 -12.07 -9.91 -17.30
CA GLY A 204 -12.39 -10.11 -15.89
C GLY A 204 -13.25 -8.99 -15.29
N GLU A 205 -13.50 -9.05 -13.99
CA GLU A 205 -14.25 -8.00 -13.29
C GLU A 205 -13.44 -6.71 -13.09
N PHE A 206 -14.14 -5.60 -12.85
CA PHE A 206 -13.52 -4.34 -12.45
C PHE A 206 -13.20 -4.35 -10.96
N ILE A 207 -11.92 -4.26 -10.64
CA ILE A 207 -11.44 -4.20 -9.26
C ILE A 207 -11.19 -2.74 -8.89
N GLN A 208 -11.85 -2.26 -7.83
CA GLN A 208 -11.67 -0.90 -7.33
C GLN A 208 -10.37 -0.77 -6.51
N ALA A 209 -9.56 0.25 -6.83
CA ALA A 209 -8.35 0.61 -6.11
C ALA A 209 -8.44 2.07 -5.65
N LYS A 210 -9.05 2.28 -4.48
CA LYS A 210 -9.27 3.61 -3.90
C LYS A 210 -8.05 4.03 -3.07
N ASN A 211 -7.73 5.32 -3.06
CA ASN A 211 -6.61 5.89 -2.31
C ASN A 211 -5.24 5.28 -2.67
N LYS A 212 -5.07 4.86 -3.93
CA LYS A 212 -3.80 4.34 -4.45
C LYS A 212 -3.25 5.29 -5.52
N THR A 213 -1.94 5.37 -5.62
CA THR A 213 -1.26 6.04 -6.74
C THR A 213 -1.39 5.21 -8.00
N LEU A 214 -1.16 5.80 -9.18
CA LEU A 214 -1.21 5.06 -10.44
C LEU A 214 -0.23 3.87 -10.42
N ASP A 215 0.98 4.06 -9.92
CA ASP A 215 2.00 3.00 -9.90
C ASP A 215 1.62 1.84 -8.97
N GLN A 216 1.04 2.12 -7.81
CA GLN A 216 0.47 1.08 -6.94
C GLN A 216 -0.65 0.27 -7.64
N VAL A 217 -1.45 0.92 -8.48
CA VAL A 217 -2.50 0.23 -9.25
C VAL A 217 -1.91 -0.61 -10.37
N LYS A 218 -0.82 -0.16 -11.01
CA LYS A 218 -0.09 -0.96 -11.98
C LYS A 218 0.49 -2.23 -11.34
N GLU A 219 1.10 -2.09 -10.15
CA GLU A 219 1.62 -3.22 -9.38
C GLU A 219 0.52 -4.23 -9.04
N LEU A 220 -0.59 -3.76 -8.49
CA LEU A 220 -1.77 -4.58 -8.19
C LEU A 220 -2.29 -5.31 -9.43
N GLY A 221 -2.40 -4.59 -10.56
CA GLY A 221 -2.83 -5.17 -11.82
C GLY A 221 -1.90 -6.28 -12.31
N PHE A 222 -0.59 -6.09 -12.16
CA PHE A 222 0.38 -7.11 -12.57
C PHE A 222 0.39 -8.32 -11.63
N ILE A 223 0.28 -8.12 -10.33
CA ILE A 223 0.16 -9.20 -9.33
C ILE A 223 -1.06 -10.09 -9.64
N VAL A 224 -2.23 -9.46 -9.89
CA VAL A 224 -3.45 -10.21 -10.23
C VAL A 224 -3.28 -10.95 -11.55
N LEU A 225 -2.76 -10.28 -12.59
CA LEU A 225 -2.51 -10.94 -13.87
C LEU A 225 -1.60 -12.15 -13.70
N LYS A 226 -0.46 -11.99 -13.01
CA LYS A 226 0.50 -13.07 -12.75
C LYS A 226 -0.13 -14.24 -11.99
N GLY A 227 -0.96 -13.96 -10.99
CA GLY A 227 -1.67 -14.98 -10.23
C GLY A 227 -2.71 -15.74 -11.05
N LEU A 228 -3.29 -15.10 -12.06
CA LEU A 228 -4.26 -15.74 -12.97
C LEU A 228 -3.60 -16.63 -14.01
N ILE A 229 -2.36 -16.35 -14.42
CA ILE A 229 -1.68 -17.06 -15.52
C ILE A 229 -0.66 -18.09 -15.04
N THR A 230 -0.19 -18.02 -13.80
CA THR A 230 0.73 -19.03 -13.27
C THR A 230 0.00 -20.34 -12.96
N ASN A 231 0.69 -21.46 -13.15
CA ASN A 231 0.21 -22.80 -12.75
C ASN A 231 0.86 -23.28 -11.45
N ASP A 232 1.81 -22.51 -10.91
CA ASP A 232 2.49 -22.80 -9.65
C ASP A 232 1.60 -22.36 -8.47
N GLU A 233 1.09 -23.32 -7.69
CA GLU A 233 0.20 -23.04 -6.55
C GLU A 233 0.92 -22.29 -5.42
N THR A 234 2.22 -22.51 -5.23
CA THR A 234 3.02 -21.77 -4.26
C THR A 234 3.16 -20.32 -4.70
N GLU A 235 3.45 -20.06 -5.99
CA GLU A 235 3.49 -18.70 -6.55
C GLU A 235 2.12 -18.02 -6.45
N LYS A 236 1.02 -18.74 -6.68
CA LYS A 236 -0.35 -18.19 -6.52
C LYS A 236 -0.64 -17.78 -5.09
N GLU A 237 -0.35 -18.65 -4.12
CA GLU A 237 -0.59 -18.34 -2.70
C GLU A 237 0.25 -17.14 -2.26
N LEU A 238 1.51 -17.08 -2.71
CA LEU A 238 2.39 -15.94 -2.48
C LEU A 238 1.85 -14.63 -3.05
N LEU A 239 1.42 -14.64 -4.31
CA LEU A 239 0.83 -13.48 -4.97
C LEU A 239 -0.48 -13.04 -4.30
N ARG A 240 -1.31 -13.97 -3.83
CA ARG A 240 -2.52 -13.67 -3.04
C ARG A 240 -2.17 -13.00 -1.70
N ASN A 241 -1.14 -13.51 -1.01
CA ASN A 241 -0.67 -12.92 0.24
C ASN A 241 -0.13 -11.50 0.02
N ILE A 242 0.70 -11.28 -1.00
CA ILE A 242 1.21 -9.96 -1.38
C ILE A 242 0.03 -9.03 -1.74
N TYR A 243 -0.90 -9.50 -2.57
CA TYR A 243 -2.09 -8.74 -2.97
C TYR A 243 -2.91 -8.27 -1.77
N SER A 244 -3.15 -9.16 -0.79
CA SER A 244 -3.92 -8.85 0.41
C SER A 244 -3.31 -7.74 1.28
N ARG A 245 -1.98 -7.58 1.24
CA ARG A 245 -1.24 -6.55 1.98
C ARG A 245 -1.21 -5.21 1.28
N ILE A 246 -1.27 -5.21 -0.06
CA ILE A 246 -1.27 -3.99 -0.88
C ILE A 246 -2.68 -3.44 -1.09
N ARG A 247 -3.72 -4.29 -1.12
CA ARG A 247 -5.12 -3.90 -1.29
C ARG A 247 -5.62 -3.07 -0.12
#